data_AF-A0A2V8G6Q6-F1
#
_entry.id   AF-A0A2V8G6Q6-F1
#
_cell.length_a   1.000
_cell.length_b   1.000
_cell.length_c   1.000
_cell.angle_alpha   90.00
_cell.angle_beta   90.00
_cell.angle_gamma   90.00
#
_symmetry.space_group_name_H-M   'P 1'
#
loop_
_entity.id
_entity.type
_entity.pdbx_description
1 polymer ?
#
loop_
_entity_poly.entity_id
_entity_poly.type
_entity_poly.pdbx_seq_one_letter_code
_entity_poly.pdbx_strand_id
1 'polypeptide(L)'
;MLMALADVAIDVYGSECALIRAEQADGLHVDAACTYINDAAVRVEQSAKTALAATADGDTLRMLLAALRRLLKVTPVNTIAMRRRLADATVERRGYLF
;
A
#
# COMPACT_ATOMS: atom_id res chain seq x y z
N MET A 1 10.63 2.94 -17.10
CA MET A 1 11.26 3.31 -15.81
C MET A 1 10.52 4.46 -15.12
N LEU A 2 10.37 5.64 -15.73
CA LEU A 2 9.75 6.82 -15.09
C LEU A 2 8.32 6.57 -14.59
N MET A 3 7.49 5.88 -15.36
CA MET A 3 6.12 5.53 -14.94
C MET A 3 6.12 4.69 -13.65
N ALA A 4 6.98 3.67 -13.57
CA ALA A 4 7.07 2.82 -12.38
C ALA A 4 7.52 3.59 -11.12
N LEU A 5 8.39 4.59 -11.27
CA LEU A 5 8.77 5.48 -10.16
C LEU A 5 7.61 6.40 -9.76
N ALA A 6 6.87 6.93 -10.73
CA ALA A 6 5.69 7.74 -10.47
C ALA A 6 4.61 6.94 -9.73
N ASP A 7 4.36 5.69 -10.14
CA ASP A 7 3.40 4.79 -9.48
C ASP A 7 3.79 4.55 -8.01
N VAL A 8 5.07 4.29 -7.74
CA VAL A 8 5.58 4.16 -6.36
C VAL A 8 5.34 5.44 -5.56
N ALA A 9 5.65 6.61 -6.12
CA ALA A 9 5.47 7.88 -5.44
C ALA A 9 3.98 8.16 -5.12
N ILE A 10 3.08 7.84 -6.04
CA ILE A 10 1.62 7.99 -5.85
C ILE A 10 1.14 7.09 -4.72
N ASP A 11 1.52 5.80 -4.73
CA ASP A 11 1.10 4.85 -3.71
C ASP A 11 1.64 5.20 -2.32
N VAL A 12 2.90 5.66 -2.22
CA VAL A 12 3.51 6.11 -0.97
C VAL A 12 2.81 7.36 -0.45
N TYR A 13 2.61 8.37 -1.29
CA TYR A 13 1.93 9.60 -0.88
C TYR A 13 0.48 9.36 -0.46
N GLY A 14 -0.25 8.53 -1.21
CA GLY A 14 -1.61 8.12 -0.84
C GLY A 14 -1.65 7.38 0.49
N SER A 15 -0.65 6.54 0.76
CA SER A 15 -0.52 5.79 2.02
C SER A 15 -0.27 6.70 3.21
N GLU A 16 0.63 7.68 3.06
CA GLU A 16 0.91 8.70 4.07
C GLU A 16 -0.35 9.55 4.36
N CYS A 17 -1.04 10.01 3.32
CA CYS A 17 -2.29 10.75 3.48
C CYS A 17 -3.37 9.94 4.21
N ALA A 18 -3.50 8.65 3.89
CA ALA A 18 -4.46 7.77 4.56
C ALA A 18 -4.09 7.55 6.03
N LEU A 19 -2.80 7.38 6.33
CA LEU A 19 -2.29 7.22 7.70
C LEU A 19 -2.56 8.46 8.55
N ILE A 20 -2.20 9.65 8.06
CA ILE A 20 -2.41 10.90 8.79
C ILE A 20 -3.90 11.12 9.09
N ARG A 21 -4.79 10.81 8.14
CA ARG A 21 -6.24 10.89 8.37
C ARG A 21 -6.72 9.89 9.41
N ALA A 22 -6.17 8.68 9.41
CA ALA A 22 -6.50 7.66 10.39
C ALA A 22 -6.03 8.01 11.81
N GLU A 23 -4.91 8.73 11.95
CA GLU A 23 -4.43 9.23 13.25
C GLU A 23 -5.34 10.31 13.85
N GLN A 24 -6.10 11.02 13.02
CA GLN A 24 -6.97 12.13 13.43
C GLN A 24 -8.44 11.72 13.65
N ALA A 25 -8.81 10.46 13.37
CA ALA A 25 -10.21 10.05 13.29
C ALA A 25 -10.48 8.65 13.88
N ASP A 26 -11.75 8.22 13.81
CA ASP A 26 -12.25 6.98 14.43
C ASP A 26 -11.72 5.69 13.77
N GLY A 27 -12.02 4.54 14.39
CA GLY A 27 -11.54 3.21 13.98
C GLY A 27 -11.86 2.79 12.54
N LEU A 28 -12.89 3.34 11.90
CA LEU A 28 -13.17 3.05 10.48
C LEU A 28 -12.15 3.68 9.53
N HIS A 29 -11.57 4.83 9.89
CA HIS A 29 -10.47 5.41 9.11
C HIS A 29 -9.20 4.56 9.23
N VAL A 30 -8.95 3.98 10.41
CA VAL A 30 -7.86 3.03 10.63
C VAL A 30 -8.04 1.79 9.76
N ASP A 31 -9.24 1.21 9.71
CA ASP A 31 -9.52 0.05 8.86
C ASP A 31 -9.34 0.36 7.36
N ALA A 32 -9.78 1.54 6.90
CA ALA A 32 -9.57 1.97 5.52
C ALA A 32 -8.09 2.24 5.20
N ALA A 33 -7.35 2.90 6.11
CA ALA A 33 -5.93 3.11 5.93
C ALA A 33 -5.16 1.79 5.90
N CYS A 34 -5.41 0.88 6.84
CA CYS A 34 -4.76 -0.44 6.86
C CYS A 34 -5.02 -1.23 5.57
N THR A 35 -6.27 -1.27 5.08
CA THR A 35 -6.60 -1.98 3.84
C THR A 35 -5.97 -1.33 2.61
N TYR A 36 -6.01 0.00 2.51
CA TYR A 36 -5.38 0.75 1.43
C TYR A 36 -3.85 0.56 1.40
N ILE A 37 -3.19 0.75 2.54
CA ILE A 37 -1.73 0.64 2.67
C ILE A 37 -1.26 -0.79 2.36
N ASN A 38 -2.04 -1.80 2.78
CA ASN A 38 -1.71 -3.19 2.48
C ASN A 38 -1.72 -3.47 0.96
N ASP A 39 -2.73 -2.97 0.25
CA ASP A 39 -2.82 -3.13 -1.21
C ASP A 39 -1.75 -2.27 -1.93
N ALA A 40 -1.49 -1.06 -1.43
CA ALA A 40 -0.46 -0.16 -1.97
C ALA A 40 0.94 -0.77 -1.84
N ALA A 41 1.26 -1.43 -0.73
CA ALA A 41 2.55 -2.09 -0.55
C ALA A 41 2.83 -3.15 -1.63
N VAL A 42 1.81 -3.91 -2.04
CA VAL A 42 1.93 -4.90 -3.13
C VAL A 42 2.20 -4.23 -4.47
N ARG A 43 1.50 -3.13 -4.77
CA ARG A 43 1.72 -2.35 -6.00
C ARG A 43 3.11 -1.71 -6.02
N VAL A 44 3.53 -1.11 -4.90
CA VAL A 44 4.87 -0.54 -4.73
C VAL A 44 5.95 -1.59 -4.96
N GLU A 45 5.81 -2.79 -4.40
CA GLU A 45 6.77 -3.88 -4.62
C GLU A 45 6.88 -4.23 -6.11
N GLN A 46 5.75 -4.34 -6.80
CA GLN A 46 5.71 -4.68 -8.22
C GLN A 46 6.34 -3.59 -9.11
N SER A 47 5.98 -2.33 -8.87
CA SER A 47 6.52 -1.19 -9.62
C SER A 47 8.01 -1.01 -9.35
N ALA A 48 8.46 -1.16 -8.10
CA ALA A 48 9.88 -1.09 -7.74
C ALA A 48 10.70 -2.19 -8.41
N LYS A 49 10.21 -3.45 -8.43
CA LYS A 49 10.88 -4.55 -9.16
C LYS A 49 11.03 -4.22 -10.65
N THR A 50 9.99 -3.67 -11.27
CA THR A 50 10.00 -3.28 -12.68
C THR A 50 11.02 -2.16 -12.95
N ALA A 51 11.10 -1.17 -12.05
CA ALA A 51 12.09 -0.10 -12.16
C ALA A 51 13.54 -0.62 -11.98
N LEU A 52 13.77 -1.50 -11.00
CA LEU A 52 15.09 -2.08 -10.74
C LEU A 52 15.58 -2.94 -11.90
N ALA A 53 14.72 -3.77 -12.47
CA ALA A 53 15.04 -4.61 -13.64
C ALA A 53 15.36 -3.78 -14.90
N ALA A 54 14.88 -2.54 -14.98
CA ALA A 54 15.23 -1.61 -16.05
C ALA A 54 16.53 -0.82 -15.79
N THR A 55 17.08 -0.88 -14.57
CA THR A 55 18.21 -0.04 -14.12
C THR A 55 19.50 -0.82 -13.92
N ALA A 56 19.40 -2.09 -13.53
CA ALA A 56 20.55 -2.92 -13.20
C ALA A 56 20.31 -4.38 -13.62
N ASP A 57 21.41 -5.08 -13.87
CA ASP A 57 21.43 -6.49 -14.25
C ASP A 57 22.36 -7.32 -13.35
N GLY A 58 22.31 -8.65 -13.51
CA GLY A 58 23.25 -9.58 -12.87
C GLY A 58 23.21 -9.53 -11.34
N ASP A 59 24.39 -9.54 -10.72
CA ASP A 59 24.52 -9.59 -9.27
C ASP A 59 24.05 -8.31 -8.58
N THR A 60 24.21 -7.15 -9.23
CA THR A 60 23.69 -5.88 -8.74
C THR A 60 22.17 -5.92 -8.63
N LEU A 61 21.47 -6.43 -9.64
CA LEU A 61 20.02 -6.59 -9.60
C LEU A 61 19.58 -7.52 -8.46
N ARG A 62 20.26 -8.66 -8.28
CA ARG A 62 19.95 -9.61 -7.19
C ARG A 62 20.09 -8.95 -5.82
N MET A 63 21.13 -8.13 -5.63
CA MET A 63 21.35 -7.38 -4.39
C MET A 63 20.22 -6.37 -4.14
N LEU A 64 19.85 -5.58 -5.15
CA LEU A 64 18.79 -4.57 -5.03
C LEU A 64 17.42 -5.22 -4.76
N LEU A 65 17.11 -6.34 -5.41
CA LEU A 65 15.89 -7.11 -5.15
C LEU A 65 15.85 -7.73 -3.73
N ALA A 66 17.00 -8.10 -3.17
CA ALA A 66 17.08 -8.56 -1.78
C ALA A 66 16.85 -7.40 -0.79
N ALA A 67 17.42 -6.23 -1.05
CA ALA A 67 17.19 -5.03 -0.26
C ALA A 67 15.71 -4.61 -0.30
N LEU A 68 15.08 -4.62 -1.48
CA LEU A 68 13.66 -4.30 -1.64
C LEU A 68 12.75 -5.22 -0.81
N ARG A 69 12.98 -6.53 -0.86
CA ARG A 69 12.20 -7.51 -0.07
C ARG A 69 12.31 -7.28 1.42
N ARG A 70 13.49 -6.86 1.90
CA ARG A 70 13.71 -6.53 3.31
C ARG A 70 13.02 -5.22 3.70
N LEU A 71 13.03 -4.23 2.82
CA LEU A 71 12.38 -2.93 3.03
C LEU A 71 10.85 -3.05 3.14
N LEU A 72 10.23 -3.86 2.27
CA LEU A 72 8.77 -4.03 2.22
C LEU A 72 8.27 -5.20 3.08
N LYS A 73 9.10 -5.71 4.00
CA LYS A 73 8.71 -6.82 4.86
C LYS A 73 7.67 -6.35 5.88
N VAL A 74 6.41 -6.69 5.63
CA VAL A 74 5.28 -6.39 6.51
C VAL A 74 4.57 -7.67 6.96
N THR A 75 4.04 -7.66 8.17
CA THR A 75 3.18 -8.75 8.67
C THR A 75 1.82 -8.64 7.97
N PRO A 76 1.33 -9.71 7.32
CA PRO A 76 0.00 -9.70 6.73
C PRO A 76 -1.08 -9.41 7.79
N VAL A 77 -1.99 -8.50 7.47
CA VAL A 77 -3.15 -8.18 8.32
C VAL A 77 -4.41 -8.78 7.69
N ASN A 78 -5.42 -9.08 8.52
CA ASN A 78 -6.68 -9.62 8.04
C ASN A 78 -7.54 -8.51 7.40
N THR A 79 -7.20 -8.16 6.15
CA THR A 79 -7.90 -7.14 5.39
C THR A 79 -9.34 -7.54 5.03
N ILE A 80 -9.68 -8.83 5.03
CA ILE A 80 -11.06 -9.31 4.81
C ILE A 80 -11.97 -8.84 5.95
N ALA A 81 -11.55 -9.02 7.21
CA ALA A 81 -12.33 -8.59 8.36
C ALA A 81 -12.53 -7.07 8.39
N MET A 82 -11.48 -6.31 8.06
CA MET A 82 -11.53 -4.85 7.96
C MET A 82 -12.50 -4.39 6.85
N ARG A 83 -12.38 -4.97 5.64
CA ARG A 83 -13.28 -4.64 4.52
C ARG A 83 -14.74 -4.98 4.80
N ARG A 84 -15.02 -6.04 5.57
CA ARG A 84 -16.39 -6.35 6.02
C ARG A 84 -16.96 -5.26 6.93
N ARG A 85 -16.22 -4.80 7.94
CA ARG A 85 -16.65 -3.69 8.80
C ARG A 85 -16.91 -2.41 8.00
N LEU A 86 -16.03 -2.09 7.04
CA LEU A 86 -16.23 -0.96 6.13
C LEU A 86 -17.50 -1.13 5.29
N ALA A 87 -17.75 -2.32 4.75
CA ALA A 87 -18.93 -2.62 3.95
C ALA A 87 -20.23 -2.48 4.76
N ASP A 88 -20.26 -3.04 5.98
CA ASP A 88 -21.42 -2.96 6.88
C ASP A 88 -21.78 -1.50 7.16
N ALA A 89 -20.79 -0.68 7.50
CA ALA A 89 -21.01 0.75 7.77
C ALA A 89 -21.40 1.55 6.51
N THR A 90 -20.89 1.16 5.34
CA THR A 90 -21.28 1.75 4.04
C THR A 90 -22.76 1.47 3.74
N VAL A 91 -23.21 0.23 3.97
CA VAL A 91 -24.60 -0.18 3.76
C VAL A 91 -25.54 0.52 4.74
N GLU A 92 -25.14 0.64 6.01
CA GLU A 92 -25.91 1.36 7.04
C GLU A 92 -26.12 2.83 6.65
N ARG A 93 -25.07 3.50 6.16
CA ARG A 93 -25.15 4.91 5.69
C ARG A 93 -25.80 5.07 4.32
N ARG A 94 -25.99 3.99 3.55
CA ARG A 94 -26.48 3.99 2.16
C ARG A 94 -25.70 4.92 1.23
N GLY A 95 -24.39 5.01 1.42
CA GLY A 95 -23.56 5.97 0.70
C GLY A 95 -22.09 5.90 1.09
N TYR A 96 -21.33 6.92 0.72
CA TYR A 96 -19.92 7.02 1.07
C TYR A 96 -19.73 7.05 2.59
N LEU A 97 -18.77 6.26 3.08
CA LEU A 97 -18.62 5.97 4.51
C LEU A 97 -18.03 7.15 5.30
N PHE A 98 -17.15 7.94 4.68
CA PHE A 98 -16.40 9.01 5.35
C PHE A 98 -17.05 10.39 5.15
#